data_AF-A0A961HZB8-F1
#
_entry.id   AF-A0A961HZB8-F1
#
_cell.length_a   1.000
_cell.length_b   1.000
_cell.length_c   1.000
_cell.angle_alpha   90.00
_cell.angle_beta   90.00
_cell.angle_gamma   90.00
#
_symmetry.space_group_name_H-M   'P 1'
#
loop_
_entity.id
_entity.type
_entity.pdbx_description
1 polymer ?
#
loop_
_entity_poly.entity_id
_entity_poly.type
_entity_poly.pdbx_seq_one_letter_code
_entity_poly.pdbx_strand_id
1 'polypeptide(L)'
;IRPGGNEVFDACERAPLSTGTTLVAPVGYPDNPYRYNHRNLAQHFNTWSDISVPGFIRTIHGDNKSSPAQMGITRKMDAAQIDTALRRHFDLSRADLQAL
;
A
#
# COMPACT_ATOMS: atom_id res chain seq x y z
N ILE A 1 9.64 -15.70 -13.49
CA ILE A 1 8.36 -15.93 -12.79
C ILE A 1 8.58 -17.15 -11.91
N ARG A 2 8.40 -17.05 -10.57
CA ARG A 2 8.55 -18.22 -9.70
C ARG A 2 7.42 -19.21 -10.02
N PRO A 3 7.65 -20.53 -9.95
CA PRO A 3 6.60 -21.52 -10.13
C PRO A 3 5.64 -21.43 -8.93
N GLY A 4 4.39 -21.07 -9.19
CA GLY A 4 3.41 -20.66 -8.18
C GLY A 4 3.20 -19.14 -8.25
N GLY A 5 2.00 -18.72 -8.65
CA GLY A 5 1.64 -17.33 -8.96
C GLY A 5 1.82 -16.33 -7.81
N ASN A 6 1.30 -15.11 -7.97
CA ASN A 6 1.52 -14.05 -6.98
C ASN A 6 1.06 -14.46 -5.58
N GLU A 7 1.85 -14.12 -4.57
CA GLU A 7 1.42 -14.28 -3.20
C GLU A 7 0.51 -13.10 -2.80
N VAL A 8 -0.67 -13.42 -2.27
CA VAL A 8 -1.66 -12.42 -1.82
C VAL A 8 -1.80 -12.51 -0.31
N PHE A 9 -1.56 -11.41 0.39
CA PHE A 9 -1.67 -11.32 1.85
C PHE A 9 -2.10 -9.91 2.27
N ASP A 10 -2.73 -9.80 3.44
CA ASP A 10 -3.08 -8.51 4.05
C ASP A 10 -1.83 -7.80 4.58
N ALA A 11 -1.79 -6.48 4.42
CA ALA A 11 -0.74 -5.63 4.95
C ALA A 11 -1.29 -4.30 5.43
N CYS A 12 -0.88 -3.87 6.61
CA CYS A 12 -1.05 -2.53 7.15
C CYS A 12 0.35 -1.99 7.48
N GLU A 13 0.82 -1.06 6.65
CA GLU A 13 2.16 -0.48 6.80
C GLU A 13 2.21 0.53 7.95
N ARG A 14 3.29 0.53 8.73
CA ARG A 14 3.49 1.44 9.88
C ARG A 14 3.59 2.91 9.46
N ALA A 15 4.11 3.15 8.27
CA ALA A 15 4.15 4.45 7.64
C ALA A 15 3.77 4.26 6.16
N PRO A 16 3.20 5.26 5.48
CA PRO A 16 2.77 5.16 4.09
C PRO A 16 3.96 5.13 3.11
N LEU A 17 4.91 4.22 3.33
CA LEU A 17 6.13 4.05 2.51
C LEU A 17 5.81 3.60 1.08
N SER A 18 4.54 3.31 0.82
CA SER A 18 4.10 2.53 -0.33
C SER A 18 2.65 2.83 -0.74
N THR A 19 2.02 3.80 -0.09
CA THR A 19 0.71 4.33 -0.48
C THR A 19 0.93 5.57 -1.34
N GLY A 20 -0.01 5.89 -2.23
CA GLY A 20 -0.06 7.23 -2.81
C GLY A 20 -0.16 8.28 -1.70
N THR A 21 0.52 9.41 -1.89
CA THR A 21 0.43 10.56 -0.96
C THR A 21 -0.28 11.69 -1.68
N THR A 22 -1.17 12.38 -0.96
CA THR A 22 -1.87 13.56 -1.45
C THR A 22 -1.53 14.71 -0.52
N LEU A 23 -1.02 15.81 -1.08
CA LEU A 23 -0.82 17.04 -0.35
C LEU A 23 -2.09 17.88 -0.44
N VAL A 24 -2.70 18.19 0.70
CA VAL A 24 -3.84 19.11 0.79
C VAL A 24 -3.30 20.44 1.32
N ALA A 25 -3.37 21.49 0.50
CA ALA A 25 -2.86 22.81 0.84
C ALA A 25 -3.71 23.93 0.19
N PRO A 26 -3.66 25.17 0.71
CA PRO A 26 -4.35 26.30 0.11
C PRO A 26 -3.94 26.56 -1.35
N VAL A 27 -4.83 27.21 -2.11
CA VAL A 27 -4.51 27.68 -3.46
C VAL A 27 -3.30 28.61 -3.40
N GLY A 28 -2.27 28.32 -4.21
CA GLY A 28 -1.01 29.07 -4.24
C GLY A 28 0.10 28.52 -3.33
N TYR A 29 -0.09 27.37 -2.68
CA TYR A 29 0.97 26.72 -1.91
C TYR A 29 2.17 26.36 -2.83
N PRO A 30 3.40 26.77 -2.47
CA PRO A 30 4.53 26.73 -3.41
C PRO A 30 5.24 25.37 -3.47
N ASP A 31 5.06 24.51 -2.48
CA ASP A 31 5.77 23.22 -2.40
C ASP A 31 4.96 22.06 -2.98
N ASN A 32 5.69 21.05 -3.43
CA ASN A 32 5.14 19.77 -3.86
C ASN A 32 5.60 18.64 -2.92
N PRO A 33 4.79 17.59 -2.73
CA PRO A 33 5.15 16.49 -1.83
C PRO A 33 6.37 15.70 -2.33
N TYR A 34 6.67 15.74 -3.63
CA TYR A 34 7.81 15.05 -4.24
C TYR A 34 9.16 15.71 -3.96
N ARG A 35 9.16 16.90 -3.34
CA ARG A 35 10.37 17.58 -2.87
C ARG A 35 11.16 16.74 -1.87
N TYR A 36 10.44 15.92 -1.10
CA TYR A 36 11.02 15.07 -0.07
C TYR A 36 10.85 13.60 -0.43
N ASN A 37 11.77 12.77 0.08
CA ASN A 37 11.54 11.34 0.08
C ASN A 37 10.24 11.05 0.84
N HIS A 38 9.34 10.24 0.26
CA HIS A 38 8.03 9.96 0.87
C HIS A 38 8.14 9.37 2.29
N ARG A 39 9.29 8.73 2.62
CA ARG A 39 9.60 8.23 3.98
C ARG A 39 9.83 9.34 5.00
N ASN A 40 10.13 10.55 4.55
CA ASN A 40 10.47 11.70 5.38
C ASN A 40 9.33 12.74 5.45
N LEU A 41 8.17 12.51 4.83
CA LEU A 41 7.08 13.49 4.81
C LEU A 41 6.63 13.92 6.21
N ALA A 42 6.58 12.98 7.16
CA ALA A 42 6.22 13.28 8.55
C ALA A 42 7.22 14.19 9.29
N GLN A 43 8.40 14.46 8.70
CA GLN A 43 9.36 15.44 9.23
C GLN A 43 9.12 16.85 8.68
N HIS A 44 8.34 16.99 7.61
CA HIS A 44 8.15 18.24 6.86
C HIS A 44 6.70 18.71 6.80
N PHE A 45 5.73 17.80 6.91
CA PHE A 45 4.31 18.08 6.83
C PHE A 45 3.55 17.38 7.95
N ASN A 46 2.46 18.00 8.39
CA ASN A 46 1.45 17.29 9.19
C ASN A 46 0.85 16.19 8.33
N THR A 47 0.88 14.96 8.83
CA THR A 47 0.36 13.79 8.12
C THR A 47 -0.95 13.32 8.75
N TRP A 48 -1.85 12.85 7.89
CA TRP A 48 -3.04 12.12 8.28
C TRP A 48 -3.06 10.80 7.51
N SER A 49 -3.34 9.72 8.21
CA SER A 49 -3.46 8.38 7.66
C SER A 49 -4.73 7.74 8.20
N ASP A 50 -5.56 7.19 7.32
CA ASP A 50 -6.69 6.35 7.70
C ASP A 50 -6.36 4.89 7.40
N ILE A 51 -6.36 4.09 8.46
CA ILE A 51 -6.09 2.65 8.41
C ILE A 51 -7.34 1.82 8.71
N SER A 52 -8.51 2.46 8.82
CA SER A 52 -9.77 1.79 9.16
C SER A 52 -10.33 0.97 8.00
N VAL A 53 -9.92 1.27 6.77
CA VAL A 53 -10.34 0.56 5.55
C VAL A 53 -9.16 0.27 4.62
N PRO A 54 -9.15 -0.86 3.91
CA PRO A 54 -8.18 -1.11 2.84
C PRO A 54 -8.29 -0.05 1.75
N GLY A 55 -7.18 0.62 1.43
CA GLY A 55 -7.17 1.75 0.48
C GLY A 55 -6.71 1.42 -0.94
N PHE A 56 -5.87 0.41 -1.14
CA PHE A 56 -5.32 0.04 -2.45
C PHE A 56 -4.71 -1.37 -2.45
N ILE A 57 -4.56 -1.94 -3.65
CA ILE A 57 -3.82 -3.20 -3.88
C ILE A 57 -2.45 -2.84 -4.43
N ARG A 58 -1.39 -3.45 -3.89
CA ARG A 58 -0.01 -3.21 -4.32
C ARG A 58 0.64 -4.48 -4.83
N THR A 59 1.16 -4.42 -6.05
CA THR A 59 2.07 -5.44 -6.58
C THR A 59 3.51 -5.09 -6.21
N ILE A 60 4.25 -6.05 -5.65
CA ILE A 60 5.67 -5.90 -5.34
C ILE A 60 6.47 -6.82 -6.27
N HIS A 61 7.19 -6.22 -7.22
CA HIS A 61 8.08 -6.95 -8.12
C HIS A 61 9.48 -7.06 -7.53
N GLY A 62 10.15 -8.20 -7.74
CA GLY A 62 11.49 -8.46 -7.19
C GLY A 62 12.61 -7.61 -7.81
N ASP A 63 12.34 -6.96 -8.94
CA ASP A 63 13.24 -6.01 -9.61
C ASP A 63 13.07 -4.57 -9.10
N ASN A 64 12.13 -4.33 -8.19
CA ASN A 64 11.96 -3.02 -7.58
C ASN A 64 13.27 -2.70 -6.84
N LYS A 65 14.05 -1.75 -7.37
CA LYS A 65 15.45 -1.41 -6.99
C LYS A 65 15.68 -1.01 -5.53
N SER A 66 14.67 -1.14 -4.68
CA SER A 66 14.72 -0.92 -3.24
C SER A 66 14.38 -2.22 -2.54
N SER A 67 15.30 -2.75 -1.72
CA SER A 67 15.04 -3.89 -0.83
C SER A 67 13.70 -3.69 -0.10
N PRO A 68 12.65 -4.45 -0.44
CA PRO A 68 11.33 -4.21 0.11
C PRO A 68 11.34 -4.58 1.60
N ALA A 69 11.38 -3.58 2.46
CA ALA A 69 11.14 -3.75 3.88
C ALA A 69 9.62 -3.75 4.09
N GLN A 70 9.05 -4.91 4.39
CA GLN A 70 7.68 -5.01 4.88
C GLN A 70 7.69 -4.51 6.33
N MET A 71 7.01 -3.40 6.62
CA MET A 71 7.06 -2.76 7.93
C MET A 71 5.66 -2.58 8.48
N GLY A 72 5.29 -3.34 9.51
CA GLY A 72 3.98 -3.19 10.15
C GLY A 72 3.33 -4.55 10.38
N ILE A 73 2.02 -4.60 10.19
CA ILE A 73 1.21 -5.80 10.38
C ILE A 73 0.99 -6.44 9.02
N THR A 74 1.44 -7.68 8.87
CA THR A 74 1.18 -8.48 7.67
C THR A 74 0.66 -9.86 8.05
N ARG A 75 -0.06 -10.50 7.12
CA ARG A 75 -0.45 -11.91 7.20
C ARG A 75 -1.28 -12.23 8.45
N LYS A 76 -2.26 -11.38 8.76
CA LYS A 76 -3.20 -11.58 9.87
C LYS A 76 -4.54 -12.13 9.40
N MET A 77 -4.90 -11.90 8.15
CA MET A 77 -6.11 -12.45 7.57
C MET A 77 -5.83 -13.84 7.01
N ASP A 78 -6.77 -14.76 7.23
CA ASP A 78 -6.82 -16.02 6.51
C ASP A 78 -7.33 -15.82 5.06
N ALA A 79 -7.31 -16.90 4.28
CA ALA A 79 -7.72 -16.88 2.88
C ALA A 79 -9.17 -16.41 2.66
N ALA A 80 -10.11 -16.83 3.52
CA ALA A 80 -11.52 -16.49 3.39
C ALA A 80 -11.78 -15.02 3.77
N GLN A 81 -11.07 -14.53 4.78
CA GLN A 81 -11.08 -13.11 5.17
C GLN A 81 -10.52 -12.22 4.06
N ILE A 82 -9.41 -12.63 3.42
CA ILE A 82 -8.84 -11.91 2.28
C ILE A 82 -9.84 -11.89 1.11
N ASP A 83 -10.42 -13.02 0.71
CA ASP A 83 -11.40 -13.06 -0.39
C ASP A 83 -12.62 -12.19 -0.10
N THR A 84 -13.12 -12.20 1.14
CA THR A 84 -14.23 -11.33 1.57
C THR A 84 -13.85 -9.85 1.47
N ALA A 85 -12.65 -9.48 1.93
CA ALA A 85 -12.18 -8.11 1.87
C ALA A 85 -11.96 -7.63 0.42
N LEU A 86 -11.34 -8.47 -0.43
CA LEU A 86 -11.14 -8.16 -1.84
C LEU A 86 -12.46 -7.95 -2.58
N ARG A 87 -13.44 -8.83 -2.36
CA ARG A 87 -14.76 -8.70 -2.97
C ARG A 87 -15.45 -7.41 -2.52
N ARG A 88 -15.41 -7.11 -1.22
CA ARG A 88 -16.09 -5.94 -0.64
C ARG A 88 -15.48 -4.61 -1.05
N HIS A 89 -14.15 -4.51 -1.08
CA HIS A 89 -13.45 -3.22 -1.20
C HIS A 89 -12.91 -2.95 -2.61
N PHE A 90 -12.70 -3.99 -3.42
CA PHE A 90 -12.07 -3.87 -4.73
C PHE A 90 -12.81 -4.60 -5.85
N ASP A 91 -13.88 -5.33 -5.53
CA ASP A 91 -14.63 -6.17 -6.47
C ASP A 91 -13.76 -7.25 -7.16
N LEU A 92 -12.76 -7.76 -6.44
CA LEU A 92 -11.78 -8.75 -6.90
C LEU A 92 -11.80 -10.02 -6.04
N SER A 93 -11.12 -11.07 -6.50
CA SER A 93 -10.80 -12.30 -5.74
C SER A 93 -9.29 -12.50 -5.63
N ARG A 94 -8.84 -13.38 -4.73
CA ARG A 94 -7.42 -13.78 -4.70
C ARG A 94 -7.00 -14.44 -6.01
N ALA A 95 -7.88 -15.21 -6.66
CA ALA A 95 -7.56 -15.88 -7.92
C ALA A 95 -7.23 -14.88 -9.04
N ASP A 96 -7.95 -13.75 -9.11
CA ASP A 96 -7.69 -12.69 -10.08
C ASP A 96 -6.26 -12.13 -9.92
N LEU A 97 -5.84 -11.89 -8.66
CA LEU A 97 -4.52 -11.34 -8.35
C LEU A 97 -3.39 -12.38 -8.52
N GLN A 98 -3.67 -13.65 -8.22
CA GLN A 98 -2.72 -14.75 -8.38
C GLN A 98 -2.41 -15.06 -9.85
N ALA A 99 -3.31 -14.70 -10.77
CA ALA A 99 -3.18 -14.89 -12.20
C ALA A 99 -2.40 -13.78 -12.95
N LEU A 100 -2.09 -12.66 -12.27
CA LEU A 100 -1.28 -11.56 -12.81
C LEU A 100 0.20 -11.92 -12.92
#